data_AF-A0ABD1TX77-F1
#
_entry.id   AF-A0ABD1TX77-F1
#
_cell.length_a   1.000
_cell.length_b   1.000
_cell.length_c   1.000
_cell.angle_alpha   90.00
_cell.angle_beta   90.00
_cell.angle_gamma   90.00
#
_symmetry.space_group_name_H-M   'P 1'
#
loop_
_entity.id
_entity.type
_entity.pdbx_description
1 polymer ?
#
loop_
_entity_poly.entity_id
_entity_poly.type
_entity_poly.pdbx_seq_one_letter_code
_entity_poly.pdbx_strand_id
1 'polypeptide(L)'
;MAPKRKNPPTKKGKEKAGSSSGRNRQLETNVDAGGIRRFRGPEEELIYNKWLMPKHIWAEREVILTDFPYSEMANLVHSCGWQRVTGKPHLAYLLLVKEFFANFNQSIEDPATDHQYTTWVRGKWIQFSPAMIAHYYELPALDFEPIPANFDMTQVAQFLYGRADAWPLASPKFLHNQLTESLRIFHIFVCHNIDPTSHRTDFKESRAQFLYHLASGHRIDLGEQLSSSHHSMRLADLPCSPALSAPFA
;
A
#
# COMPACT_ATOMS: atom_id res chain seq x y z
N MET A 1 71.54 29.78 47.03
CA MET A 1 71.04 28.95 45.92
C MET A 1 71.04 27.50 46.39
N ALA A 2 70.01 26.65 46.32
CA ALA A 2 68.64 26.71 45.81
C ALA A 2 67.85 25.57 46.53
N PRO A 3 66.50 25.61 46.60
CA PRO A 3 65.71 24.74 47.47
C PRO A 3 65.40 23.35 46.87
N LYS A 4 65.10 22.38 47.76
CA LYS A 4 64.63 21.02 47.44
C LYS A 4 63.31 21.08 46.64
N ARG A 5 63.30 20.47 45.44
CA ARG A 5 62.12 20.32 44.57
C ARG A 5 61.15 19.27 45.12
N LYS A 6 59.88 19.66 45.30
CA LYS A 6 58.73 18.77 45.51
C LYS A 6 58.31 18.16 44.16
N ASN A 7 58.09 16.85 44.12
CA ASN A 7 57.42 16.19 42.99
C ASN A 7 55.91 16.45 43.04
N PRO A 8 55.23 16.77 41.93
CA PRO A 8 53.78 16.81 41.86
C PRO A 8 53.17 15.43 41.56
N PRO A 9 51.89 15.19 41.92
CA PRO A 9 51.26 13.88 41.89
C PRO A 9 50.78 13.47 40.49
N THR A 10 51.01 12.20 40.14
CA THR A 10 50.43 11.53 38.96
C THR A 10 48.91 11.42 39.08
N LYS A 11 48.16 12.12 38.21
CA LYS A 11 46.73 11.86 38.01
C LYS A 11 46.55 10.66 37.06
N LYS A 12 46.05 9.54 37.60
CA LYS A 12 45.45 8.45 36.82
C LYS A 12 44.16 8.96 36.17
N GLY A 13 44.22 9.32 34.89
CA GLY A 13 43.05 9.49 34.04
C GLY A 13 42.90 8.27 33.14
N LYS A 14 41.90 7.42 33.38
CA LYS A 14 41.45 6.42 32.42
C LYS A 14 40.83 7.17 31.24
N GLU A 15 41.50 7.19 30.09
CA GLU A 15 40.84 7.51 28.83
C GLU A 15 39.78 6.43 28.56
N LYS A 16 38.51 6.84 28.51
CA LYS A 16 37.44 5.99 27.98
C LYS A 16 37.60 6.00 26.46
N ALA A 17 38.08 4.88 25.92
CA ALA A 17 37.97 4.59 24.50
C ALA A 17 36.50 4.70 24.07
N GLY A 18 36.21 5.60 23.14
CA GLY A 18 34.89 5.77 22.55
C GLY A 18 34.45 4.47 21.89
N SER A 19 33.33 3.93 22.37
CA SER A 19 32.77 2.68 21.86
C SER A 19 32.12 2.91 20.49
N SER A 20 32.86 2.64 19.42
CA SER A 20 32.34 2.56 18.04
C SER A 20 31.52 1.29 17.80
N SER A 21 31.45 0.37 18.78
CA SER A 21 30.82 -0.95 18.64
C SER A 21 29.29 -0.94 18.58
N GLY A 22 28.64 0.13 19.06
CA GLY A 22 27.17 0.20 19.14
C GLY A 22 26.49 0.37 17.78
N ARG A 23 27.13 1.09 16.84
CA ARG A 23 26.54 1.38 15.53
C ARG A 23 26.68 0.22 14.54
N ASN A 24 27.78 -0.54 14.64
CA ASN A 24 28.01 -1.71 13.79
C ASN A 24 27.17 -2.93 14.19
N ARG A 25 26.93 -3.17 15.49
CA ARG A 25 26.07 -4.28 15.94
C ARG A 25 24.61 -4.17 15.48
N GLN A 26 24.09 -2.95 15.31
CA GLN A 26 22.71 -2.73 14.85
C GLN A 26 22.56 -2.91 13.33
N LEU A 27 23.65 -2.75 12.55
CA LEU A 27 23.64 -3.11 11.14
C LEU A 27 23.67 -4.63 10.94
N GLU A 28 24.43 -5.37 11.76
CA GLU A 28 24.55 -6.83 11.66
C GLU A 28 23.22 -7.58 11.89
N THR A 29 22.29 -7.05 12.70
CA THR A 29 20.98 -7.68 12.93
C THR A 29 20.01 -7.54 11.76
N ASN A 30 20.26 -6.60 10.83
CA ASN A 30 19.41 -6.31 9.68
C ASN A 30 19.79 -7.11 8.42
N VAL A 31 20.77 -7.99 8.55
CA VAL A 31 21.30 -8.82 7.48
C VAL A 31 20.67 -10.20 7.56
N ASP A 32 20.09 -10.68 6.46
CA ASP A 32 19.54 -12.04 6.41
C ASP A 32 20.65 -13.10 6.46
N ALA A 33 20.27 -14.38 6.58
CA ALA A 33 21.21 -15.49 6.62
C ALA A 33 22.15 -15.56 5.40
N GLY A 34 21.82 -14.85 4.31
CA GLY A 34 22.62 -14.74 3.09
C GLY A 34 23.48 -13.49 3.00
N GLY A 35 23.56 -12.65 4.04
CA GLY A 35 24.35 -11.43 3.99
C GLY A 35 23.61 -10.21 3.40
N ILE A 36 22.30 -10.29 3.16
CA ILE A 36 21.53 -9.26 2.47
C ILE A 36 20.73 -8.41 3.46
N ARG A 37 20.89 -7.08 3.36
CA ARG A 37 20.16 -6.12 4.20
C ARG A 37 18.68 -6.03 3.82
N ARG A 38 17.79 -6.44 4.73
CA ARG A 38 16.34 -6.49 4.51
C ARG A 38 15.65 -5.15 4.72
N PHE A 39 16.06 -4.40 5.74
CA PHE A 39 15.41 -3.16 6.16
C PHE A 39 16.35 -1.95 6.13
N ARG A 40 15.76 -0.77 5.93
CA ARG A 40 16.49 0.51 5.95
C ARG A 40 16.94 0.86 7.36
N GLY A 41 16.17 0.51 8.38
CA GLY A 41 16.52 0.76 9.76
C GLY A 41 15.72 -0.11 10.72
N PRO A 42 15.94 0.09 12.03
CA PRO A 42 15.26 -0.65 13.08
C PRO A 42 13.74 -0.38 13.12
N GLU A 43 13.28 0.75 12.57
CA GLU A 43 11.86 1.10 12.53
C GLU A 43 11.09 0.24 11.52
N GLU A 44 11.61 0.11 10.29
CA GLU A 44 10.99 -0.75 9.28
C GLU A 44 11.01 -2.21 9.72
N GLU A 45 12.09 -2.65 10.39
CA GLU A 45 12.18 -3.97 11.00
C GLU A 45 11.12 -4.18 12.10
N LEU A 46 10.88 -3.17 12.95
CA LEU A 46 9.82 -3.20 13.95
C LEU A 46 8.43 -3.27 13.31
N ILE A 47 8.19 -2.47 12.27
CA ILE A 47 6.92 -2.48 11.53
C ILE A 47 6.67 -3.86 10.92
N TYR A 48 7.71 -4.42 10.29
CA TYR A 48 7.67 -5.76 9.72
C TYR A 48 7.28 -6.81 10.76
N ASN A 49 8.03 -6.90 11.86
CA ASN A 49 7.84 -7.95 12.87
C ASN A 49 6.53 -7.81 13.64
N LYS A 50 6.17 -6.58 14.04
CA LYS A 50 5.01 -6.34 14.89
C LYS A 50 3.69 -6.32 14.13
N TRP A 51 3.67 -5.75 12.91
CA TRP A 51 2.42 -5.44 12.22
C TRP A 51 2.21 -6.19 10.91
N LEU A 52 3.27 -6.48 10.14
CA LEU A 52 3.13 -7.13 8.84
C LEU A 52 3.28 -8.65 8.89
N MET A 53 4.17 -9.16 9.74
CA MET A 53 4.35 -10.59 9.96
C MET A 53 3.06 -11.32 10.36
N PRO A 54 2.25 -10.84 11.33
CA PRO A 54 0.99 -11.51 11.66
C PRO A 54 -0.11 -11.31 10.62
N LYS A 55 0.00 -10.31 9.74
CA LYS A 55 -1.03 -10.05 8.72
C LYS A 55 -1.00 -11.12 7.62
N HIS A 56 -2.20 -11.60 7.28
CA HIS A 56 -2.40 -12.44 6.11
C HIS A 56 -2.45 -11.54 4.85
N ILE A 57 -1.72 -11.93 3.79
CA ILE A 57 -1.77 -11.23 2.51
C ILE A 57 -2.78 -11.94 1.62
N TRP A 58 -3.77 -11.20 1.14
CA TRP A 58 -4.74 -11.68 0.17
C TRP A 58 -4.18 -11.45 -1.23
N ALA A 59 -3.83 -12.53 -1.91
CA ALA A 59 -3.42 -12.46 -3.31
C ALA A 59 -4.63 -12.29 -4.23
N GLU A 60 -4.37 -11.71 -5.39
CA GLU A 60 -5.30 -11.64 -6.51
C GLU A 60 -5.79 -13.02 -6.95
N ARG A 61 -6.87 -13.07 -7.73
CA ARG A 61 -7.43 -14.32 -8.23
C ARG A 61 -7.74 -14.24 -9.71
N GLU A 62 -7.41 -15.31 -10.43
CA GLU A 62 -7.83 -15.45 -11.83
C GLU A 62 -9.35 -15.37 -11.95
N VAL A 63 -9.81 -14.57 -12.91
CA VAL A 63 -11.22 -14.44 -13.28
C VAL A 63 -11.37 -14.88 -14.73
N ILE A 64 -12.05 -16.00 -14.93
CA ILE A 64 -12.28 -16.59 -16.24
C ILE A 64 -13.47 -15.85 -16.89
N LEU A 65 -13.18 -14.77 -17.62
CA LEU A 65 -14.19 -13.95 -18.29
C LEU A 65 -15.08 -14.74 -19.26
N THR A 66 -14.55 -15.81 -19.85
CA THR A 66 -15.27 -16.68 -20.80
C THR A 66 -16.40 -17.46 -20.16
N ASP A 67 -16.41 -17.62 -18.83
CA ASP A 67 -17.51 -18.24 -18.11
C ASP A 67 -18.74 -17.29 -18.05
N PHE A 68 -18.53 -15.99 -18.31
CA PHE A 68 -19.54 -14.93 -18.23
C PHE A 68 -19.49 -13.96 -19.43
N PRO A 69 -19.55 -14.44 -20.69
CA PRO A 69 -19.17 -13.67 -21.87
C PRO A 69 -20.10 -12.49 -22.17
N TYR A 70 -21.34 -12.52 -21.69
CA TYR A 70 -22.34 -11.45 -21.87
C TYR A 70 -22.64 -10.70 -20.58
N SER A 71 -21.84 -10.90 -19.53
CA SER A 71 -22.02 -10.15 -18.29
C SER A 71 -21.63 -8.69 -18.48
N GLU A 72 -22.32 -7.79 -17.79
CA GLU A 72 -21.93 -6.38 -17.69
C GLU A 72 -20.48 -6.24 -17.23
N MET A 73 -20.01 -7.17 -16.39
CA MET A 73 -18.64 -7.22 -15.93
C MET A 73 -17.63 -7.52 -17.03
N ALA A 74 -17.91 -8.48 -17.91
CA ALA A 74 -17.00 -8.80 -19.00
C ALA A 74 -16.89 -7.62 -19.97
N ASN A 75 -18.01 -6.95 -20.26
CA ASN A 75 -18.05 -5.77 -21.11
C ASN A 75 -17.24 -4.61 -20.51
N LEU A 76 -17.37 -4.39 -19.19
CA LEU A 76 -16.64 -3.35 -18.48
C LEU A 76 -15.13 -3.62 -18.46
N VAL A 77 -14.73 -4.85 -18.12
CA VAL A 77 -13.31 -5.23 -18.14
C VAL A 77 -12.72 -5.03 -19.53
N HIS A 78 -13.48 -5.36 -20.58
CA HIS A 78 -13.03 -5.16 -21.95
C HIS A 78 -12.93 -3.67 -22.33
N SER A 79 -13.93 -2.86 -21.97
CA SER A 79 -13.97 -1.43 -22.30
C SER A 79 -12.91 -0.61 -21.56
N CYS A 80 -12.55 -1.02 -20.34
CA CYS A 80 -11.48 -0.41 -19.54
C CYS A 80 -10.08 -0.97 -19.87
N GLY A 81 -9.98 -2.05 -20.66
CA GLY A 81 -8.70 -2.69 -20.96
C GLY A 81 -8.07 -3.42 -19.77
N TRP A 82 -8.88 -4.00 -18.89
CA TRP A 82 -8.44 -4.65 -17.65
C TRP A 82 -8.25 -6.17 -17.77
N GLN A 83 -8.05 -6.68 -18.98
CA GLN A 83 -7.94 -8.12 -19.23
C GLN A 83 -6.76 -8.75 -18.47
N ARG A 84 -5.64 -8.02 -18.34
CA ARG A 84 -4.48 -8.50 -17.57
C ARG A 84 -4.76 -8.58 -16.07
N VAL A 85 -5.62 -7.70 -15.56
CA VAL A 85 -6.06 -7.65 -14.15
C VAL A 85 -6.91 -8.88 -13.80
N THR A 86 -7.67 -9.40 -14.77
CA THR A 86 -8.42 -10.67 -14.60
C THR A 86 -7.56 -11.92 -14.81
N GLY A 87 -6.35 -11.75 -15.32
CA GLY A 87 -5.47 -12.87 -15.64
C GLY A 87 -4.99 -13.62 -14.39
N LYS A 88 -4.39 -14.79 -14.63
CA LYS A 88 -3.74 -15.53 -13.55
C LYS A 88 -2.61 -14.71 -12.92
N PRO A 89 -2.66 -14.44 -11.60
CA PRO A 89 -1.60 -13.69 -10.94
C PRO A 89 -0.30 -14.49 -10.91
N HIS A 90 0.82 -13.78 -10.98
CA HIS A 90 2.13 -14.39 -10.77
C HIS A 90 2.28 -14.87 -9.33
N LEU A 91 3.13 -15.88 -9.13
CA LEU A 91 3.48 -16.33 -7.78
C LEU A 91 4.17 -15.18 -7.01
N ALA A 92 3.59 -14.83 -5.86
CA ALA A 92 4.12 -13.80 -5.00
C ALA A 92 4.91 -14.40 -3.82
N TYR A 93 6.12 -13.87 -3.60
CA TYR A 93 6.90 -14.19 -2.42
C TYR A 93 6.42 -13.33 -1.23
N LEU A 94 5.54 -13.89 -0.40
CA LEU A 94 4.85 -13.14 0.65
C LEU A 94 5.79 -12.41 1.62
N LEU A 95 6.96 -12.97 1.93
CA LEU A 95 7.94 -12.30 2.78
C LEU A 95 8.53 -11.05 2.11
N LEU A 96 8.77 -11.09 0.81
CA LEU A 96 9.24 -9.92 0.05
C LEU A 96 8.15 -8.84 -0.02
N VAL A 97 6.88 -9.24 -0.17
CA VAL A 97 5.75 -8.30 -0.14
C VAL A 97 5.67 -7.60 1.22
N LYS A 98 5.86 -8.33 2.33
CA LYS A 98 5.92 -7.74 3.67
C LYS A 98 7.14 -6.84 3.86
N GLU A 99 8.31 -7.22 3.35
CA GLU A 99 9.51 -6.37 3.38
C GLU A 99 9.30 -5.07 2.57
N PHE A 100 8.69 -5.18 1.39
CA PHE A 100 8.30 -4.05 0.54
C PHE A 100 7.41 -3.08 1.32
N PHE A 101 6.32 -3.56 1.92
CA PHE A 101 5.42 -2.71 2.69
C PHE A 101 6.06 -2.16 3.96
N ALA A 102 7.00 -2.88 4.58
CA ALA A 102 7.73 -2.41 5.76
C ALA A 102 8.62 -1.22 5.42
N ASN A 103 9.29 -1.27 4.28
CA ASN A 103 10.19 -0.25 3.75
C ASN A 103 9.50 0.82 2.89
N PHE A 104 8.17 0.78 2.79
CA PHE A 104 7.42 1.72 1.97
C PHE A 104 7.53 3.15 2.52
N ASN A 105 7.95 4.07 1.67
CA ASN A 105 8.17 5.47 2.02
C ASN A 105 6.82 6.21 2.11
N GLN A 106 6.62 7.00 3.17
CA GLN A 106 5.43 7.83 3.34
C GLN A 106 5.47 9.12 2.51
N SER A 107 6.65 9.52 2.05
CA SER A 107 6.84 10.67 1.15
C SER A 107 7.13 10.20 -0.27
N ILE A 108 6.59 9.04 -0.66
CA ILE A 108 6.89 8.42 -1.96
C ILE A 108 6.42 9.28 -3.14
N GLU A 109 5.39 10.11 -2.95
CA GLU A 109 4.89 11.00 -4.00
C GLU A 109 5.63 12.34 -4.03
N ASP A 110 6.43 12.66 -3.00
CA ASP A 110 7.14 13.94 -2.89
C ASP A 110 8.25 14.04 -3.94
N PRO A 111 8.11 14.95 -4.93
CA PRO A 111 9.11 15.15 -5.98
C PRO A 111 10.45 15.66 -5.46
N ALA A 112 10.49 16.21 -4.23
CA ALA A 112 11.72 16.69 -3.60
C ALA A 112 12.59 15.56 -3.03
N THR A 113 12.10 14.31 -3.03
CA THR A 113 12.87 13.16 -2.55
C THR A 113 13.59 12.45 -3.70
N ASP A 114 14.87 12.12 -3.53
CA ASP A 114 15.68 11.32 -4.47
C ASP A 114 15.10 9.90 -4.73
N HIS A 115 14.03 9.54 -4.03
CA HIS A 115 13.43 8.22 -3.99
C HIS A 115 11.91 8.26 -4.26
N GLN A 116 11.44 9.28 -4.97
CA GLN A 116 10.05 9.38 -5.44
C GLN A 116 9.64 8.10 -6.17
N TYR A 117 8.48 7.53 -5.81
CA TYR A 117 7.96 6.27 -6.35
C TYR A 117 8.94 5.11 -6.25
N THR A 118 9.79 5.07 -5.21
CA THR A 118 10.65 3.92 -4.96
C THR A 118 10.56 3.40 -3.53
N THR A 119 10.80 2.10 -3.39
CA THR A 119 10.96 1.46 -2.08
C THR A 119 12.17 0.54 -2.06
N TRP A 120 12.72 0.37 -0.88
CA TRP A 120 13.91 -0.45 -0.67
C TRP A 120 13.52 -1.90 -0.40
N VAL A 121 14.08 -2.85 -1.14
CA VAL A 121 13.95 -4.27 -0.88
C VAL A 121 15.30 -4.93 -1.11
N ARG A 122 15.87 -5.53 -0.06
CA ARG A 122 17.05 -6.40 -0.15
C ARG A 122 18.23 -5.82 -0.93
N GLY A 123 18.63 -4.60 -0.60
CA GLY A 123 19.77 -3.96 -1.27
C GLY A 123 19.45 -3.20 -2.54
N LYS A 124 18.18 -3.18 -2.98
CA LYS A 124 17.75 -2.57 -4.24
C LYS A 124 16.62 -1.58 -4.02
N TRP A 125 16.66 -0.48 -4.77
CA TRP A 125 15.52 0.40 -4.94
C TRP A 125 14.63 -0.15 -6.06
N ILE A 126 13.35 -0.34 -5.76
CA ILE A 126 12.34 -0.82 -6.70
C ILE A 126 11.40 0.34 -7.00
N GLN A 127 11.17 0.61 -8.28
CA GLN A 127 10.20 1.60 -8.72
C GLN A 127 8.78 1.06 -8.61
N PHE A 128 7.91 1.85 -7.97
CA PHE A 128 6.49 1.62 -7.76
C PHE A 128 5.76 2.94 -8.00
N SER A 129 5.59 3.28 -9.28
CA SER A 129 4.81 4.44 -9.73
C SER A 129 3.50 3.98 -10.37
N PRO A 130 2.49 4.86 -10.47
CA PRO A 130 1.29 4.61 -11.27
C PRO A 130 1.61 4.10 -12.68
N ALA A 131 2.61 4.70 -13.34
CA ALA A 131 3.08 4.28 -14.66
C ALA A 131 3.68 2.86 -14.67
N MET A 132 4.41 2.45 -13.64
CA MET A 132 4.94 1.09 -13.54
C MET A 132 3.82 0.06 -13.32
N ILE A 133 2.80 0.41 -12.54
CA ILE A 133 1.62 -0.43 -12.33
C ILE A 133 0.85 -0.57 -13.65
N ALA A 134 0.60 0.55 -14.34
CA ALA A 134 -0.05 0.55 -15.64
C ALA A 134 0.72 -0.29 -16.67
N HIS A 135 2.05 -0.18 -16.70
CA HIS A 135 2.90 -1.01 -17.55
C HIS A 135 2.79 -2.50 -17.20
N TYR A 136 2.83 -2.86 -15.91
CA TYR A 136 2.74 -4.25 -15.47
C TYR A 136 1.40 -4.91 -15.84
N TYR A 137 0.29 -4.18 -15.71
CA TYR A 137 -1.04 -4.66 -16.11
C TYR A 137 -1.36 -4.38 -17.59
N GLU A 138 -0.42 -3.87 -18.37
CA GLU A 138 -0.61 -3.52 -19.79
C GLU A 138 -1.85 -2.63 -20.00
N LEU A 139 -2.09 -1.70 -19.07
CA LEU A 139 -3.27 -0.83 -19.10
C LEU A 139 -3.17 0.14 -20.29
N PRO A 140 -4.26 0.34 -21.03
CA PRO A 140 -4.28 1.30 -22.12
C PRO A 140 -4.15 2.73 -21.58
N ALA A 141 -3.43 3.58 -22.32
CA ALA A 141 -3.48 5.02 -22.11
C ALA A 141 -4.83 5.54 -22.65
N LEU A 142 -5.78 5.75 -21.75
CA LEU A 142 -7.11 6.25 -22.08
C LEU A 142 -7.32 7.64 -21.49
N ASP A 143 -8.28 8.37 -22.03
CA ASP A 143 -8.82 9.55 -21.36
C ASP A 143 -9.59 9.07 -20.13
N PHE A 144 -8.98 9.27 -18.96
CA PHE A 144 -9.56 8.91 -17.67
C PHE A 144 -10.35 10.09 -17.10
N GLU A 145 -11.45 9.77 -16.44
CA GLU A 145 -12.21 10.75 -15.69
C GLU A 145 -11.86 10.64 -14.21
N PRO A 146 -11.37 11.73 -13.57
CA PRO A 146 -11.03 11.70 -12.16
C PRO A 146 -12.29 11.36 -11.36
N ILE A 147 -12.14 10.42 -10.41
CA ILE A 147 -13.22 10.10 -9.49
C ILE A 147 -13.54 11.37 -8.68
N PRO A 148 -14.79 11.89 -8.73
CA PRO A 148 -15.19 13.06 -7.97
C PRO A 148 -14.86 12.92 -6.48
N ALA A 149 -14.36 13.99 -5.86
CA ALA A 149 -14.08 14.00 -4.42
C ALA A 149 -15.36 13.89 -3.58
N ASN A 150 -16.49 14.38 -4.11
CA ASN A 150 -17.77 14.38 -3.43
C ASN A 150 -18.84 13.80 -4.35
N PHE A 151 -19.53 12.77 -3.89
CA PHE A 151 -20.69 12.19 -4.55
C PHE A 151 -21.96 12.52 -3.77
N ASP A 152 -23.08 12.64 -4.49
CA ASP A 152 -24.39 12.54 -3.85
C ASP A 152 -24.62 11.09 -3.42
N MET A 153 -24.47 10.84 -2.12
CA MET A 153 -24.63 9.49 -1.56
C MET A 153 -26.05 8.94 -1.70
N THR A 154 -27.04 9.82 -1.88
CA THR A 154 -28.41 9.41 -2.22
C THR A 154 -28.43 8.72 -3.58
N GLN A 155 -27.84 9.37 -4.59
CA GLN A 155 -27.74 8.83 -5.94
C GLN A 155 -26.92 7.55 -5.98
N VAL A 156 -25.77 7.53 -5.29
CA VAL A 156 -24.92 6.33 -5.18
C VAL A 156 -25.71 5.17 -4.60
N ALA A 157 -26.38 5.35 -3.46
CA ALA A 157 -27.13 4.26 -2.83
C ALA A 157 -28.32 3.78 -3.68
N GLN A 158 -29.06 4.71 -4.29
CA GLN A 158 -30.19 4.36 -5.16
C GLN A 158 -29.74 3.56 -6.38
N PHE A 159 -28.62 3.95 -7.01
CA PHE A 159 -28.03 3.22 -8.11
C PHE A 159 -27.55 1.83 -7.68
N LEU A 160 -26.80 1.76 -6.56
CA LEU A 160 -26.18 0.53 -6.11
C LEU A 160 -27.20 -0.53 -5.64
N TYR A 161 -28.28 -0.10 -4.99
CA TYR A 161 -29.33 -0.99 -4.48
C TYR A 161 -30.55 -1.12 -5.41
N GLY A 162 -30.63 -0.32 -6.46
CA GLY A 162 -31.72 -0.36 -7.44
C GLY A 162 -33.08 0.06 -6.89
N ARG A 163 -33.13 0.91 -5.84
CA ARG A 163 -34.38 1.37 -5.22
C ARG A 163 -34.28 2.81 -4.70
N ALA A 164 -35.39 3.55 -4.79
CA ALA A 164 -35.43 4.98 -4.45
C ALA A 164 -35.27 5.27 -2.94
N ASP A 165 -35.67 4.34 -2.08
CA ASP A 165 -35.61 4.43 -0.62
C ASP A 165 -34.29 3.88 -0.03
N ALA A 166 -33.25 3.74 -0.86
CA ALA A 166 -31.96 3.19 -0.46
C ALA A 166 -31.17 4.08 0.52
N TRP A 167 -31.53 5.36 0.64
CA TRP A 167 -30.87 6.35 1.48
C TRP A 167 -31.88 7.04 2.43
N PRO A 168 -31.51 7.33 3.70
CA PRO A 168 -30.24 7.01 4.35
C PRO A 168 -30.06 5.51 4.59
N LEU A 169 -28.80 5.07 4.68
CA LEU A 169 -28.50 3.68 4.98
C LEU A 169 -28.98 3.32 6.40
N ALA A 170 -29.51 2.11 6.56
CA ALA A 170 -29.84 1.56 7.87
C ALA A 170 -28.60 1.24 8.73
N SER A 171 -27.41 1.23 8.12
CA SER A 171 -26.13 0.96 8.76
C SER A 171 -25.08 1.96 8.26
N PRO A 172 -23.99 2.22 9.00
CA PRO A 172 -22.94 3.15 8.58
C PRO A 172 -22.14 2.67 7.35
N LYS A 173 -22.46 1.49 6.82
CA LYS A 173 -21.78 0.86 5.70
C LYS A 173 -22.78 0.32 4.68
N PHE A 174 -22.30 0.18 3.45
CA PHE A 174 -23.02 -0.51 2.39
C PHE A 174 -22.95 -2.01 2.61
N LEU A 175 -24.04 -2.72 2.29
CA LEU A 175 -24.14 -4.17 2.45
C LEU A 175 -24.11 -4.85 1.09
N HIS A 176 -23.24 -5.83 0.93
CA HIS A 176 -23.09 -6.57 -0.32
C HIS A 176 -24.40 -7.27 -0.75
N ASN A 177 -25.18 -7.80 0.18
CA ASN A 177 -26.43 -8.49 -0.12
C ASN A 177 -27.57 -7.56 -0.56
N GLN A 178 -27.41 -6.24 -0.44
CA GLN A 178 -28.38 -5.25 -0.90
C GLN A 178 -28.06 -4.70 -2.29
N LEU A 179 -26.87 -5.00 -2.83
CA LEU A 179 -26.49 -4.61 -4.19
C LEU A 179 -27.34 -5.34 -5.24
N THR A 180 -27.56 -4.69 -6.39
CA THR A 180 -28.09 -5.36 -7.58
C THR A 180 -27.20 -6.54 -8.01
N GLU A 181 -27.75 -7.53 -8.70
CA GLU A 181 -27.03 -8.77 -9.02
C GLU A 181 -25.71 -8.53 -9.76
N SER A 182 -25.70 -7.67 -10.79
CA SER A 182 -24.48 -7.28 -11.51
C SER A 182 -23.45 -6.63 -10.59
N LEU A 183 -23.90 -5.71 -9.73
CA LEU A 183 -23.01 -4.99 -8.82
C LEU A 183 -22.47 -5.87 -7.69
N ARG A 184 -23.16 -6.95 -7.33
CA ARG A 184 -22.63 -7.98 -6.42
C ARG A 184 -21.42 -8.67 -7.03
N ILE A 185 -21.50 -9.05 -8.30
CA ILE A 185 -20.38 -9.67 -9.03
C ILE A 185 -19.23 -8.67 -9.14
N PHE A 186 -19.50 -7.42 -9.50
CA PHE A 186 -18.49 -6.37 -9.56
C PHE A 186 -17.80 -6.12 -8.22
N HIS A 187 -18.55 -6.03 -7.12
CA HIS A 187 -17.97 -5.87 -5.79
C HIS A 187 -17.05 -7.04 -5.45
N ILE A 188 -17.43 -8.27 -5.79
CA ILE A 188 -16.58 -9.45 -5.60
C ILE A 188 -15.32 -9.35 -6.45
N PHE A 189 -15.42 -8.94 -7.71
CA PHE A 189 -14.25 -8.71 -8.57
C PHE A 189 -13.29 -7.68 -7.95
N VAL A 190 -13.81 -6.53 -7.49
CA VAL A 190 -13.02 -5.49 -6.82
C VAL A 190 -12.30 -6.05 -5.59
N CYS A 191 -13.01 -6.79 -4.72
CA CYS A 191 -12.43 -7.40 -3.52
C CYS A 191 -11.42 -8.52 -3.79
N HIS A 192 -11.24 -8.95 -5.02
CA HIS A 192 -10.24 -9.95 -5.38
C HIS A 192 -9.09 -9.37 -6.18
N ASN A 193 -9.34 -8.41 -7.07
CA ASN A 193 -8.37 -8.04 -8.10
C ASN A 193 -7.95 -6.57 -8.07
N ILE A 194 -8.73 -5.71 -7.42
CA ILE A 194 -8.42 -4.27 -7.34
C ILE A 194 -7.98 -3.91 -5.92
N ASP A 195 -8.75 -4.33 -4.92
CA ASP A 195 -8.48 -4.12 -3.50
C ASP A 195 -8.70 -5.44 -2.74
N PRO A 196 -7.72 -6.37 -2.82
CA PRO A 196 -7.87 -7.72 -2.27
C PRO A 196 -8.20 -7.74 -0.77
N THR A 197 -9.39 -8.24 -0.43
CA THR A 197 -9.84 -8.33 0.96
C THR A 197 -10.68 -9.59 1.22
N SER A 198 -10.60 -10.10 2.45
CA SER A 198 -11.49 -11.17 2.93
C SER A 198 -12.85 -10.66 3.38
N HIS A 199 -12.94 -9.41 3.81
CA HIS A 199 -14.20 -8.85 4.29
C HIS A 199 -15.02 -8.32 3.11
N ARG A 200 -16.15 -8.99 2.83
CA ARG A 200 -16.94 -8.75 1.61
C ARG A 200 -18.44 -8.59 1.87
N THR A 201 -18.85 -8.70 3.13
CA THR A 201 -20.26 -8.57 3.53
C THR A 201 -20.70 -7.11 3.59
N ASP A 202 -19.78 -6.21 3.95
CA ASP A 202 -19.98 -4.77 3.96
C ASP A 202 -18.76 -4.02 3.39
N PHE A 203 -18.96 -2.75 3.03
CA PHE A 203 -17.91 -1.85 2.55
C PHE A 203 -18.22 -0.37 2.82
N LYS A 204 -17.16 0.46 2.76
CA LYS A 204 -17.20 1.90 3.03
C LYS A 204 -17.67 2.70 1.82
N GLU A 205 -18.01 3.97 2.05
CA GLU A 205 -18.41 4.94 1.01
C GLU A 205 -17.40 5.04 -0.14
N SER A 206 -16.10 5.02 0.13
CA SER A 206 -15.07 5.10 -0.92
C SER A 206 -15.19 3.99 -1.96
N ARG A 207 -15.49 2.75 -1.53
CA ARG A 207 -15.74 1.63 -2.44
C ARG A 207 -17.10 1.74 -3.13
N ALA A 208 -18.10 2.31 -2.46
CA ALA A 208 -19.41 2.58 -3.07
C ALA A 208 -19.29 3.60 -4.21
N GLN A 209 -18.54 4.67 -4.00
CA GLN A 209 -18.22 5.70 -4.98
C GLN A 209 -17.43 5.10 -6.16
N PHE A 210 -16.42 4.28 -5.88
CA PHE A 210 -15.67 3.57 -6.92
C PHE A 210 -16.59 2.69 -7.77
N LEU A 211 -17.44 1.85 -7.15
CA LEU A 211 -18.38 0.98 -7.86
C LEU A 211 -19.37 1.78 -8.70
N TYR A 212 -19.92 2.86 -8.14
CA TYR A 212 -20.86 3.73 -8.85
C TYR A 212 -20.21 4.41 -10.05
N HIS A 213 -19.03 5.00 -9.88
CA HIS A 213 -18.29 5.68 -10.95
C HIS A 213 -17.97 4.72 -12.09
N LEU A 214 -17.47 3.53 -11.73
CA LEU A 214 -17.12 2.47 -12.67
C LEU A 214 -18.35 1.95 -13.44
N ALA A 215 -19.42 1.60 -12.71
CA ALA A 215 -20.64 1.05 -13.30
C ALA A 215 -21.45 2.08 -14.11
N SER A 216 -21.21 3.38 -13.90
CA SER A 216 -21.77 4.45 -14.73
C SER A 216 -21.08 4.58 -16.09
N GLY A 217 -20.03 3.78 -16.35
CA GLY A 217 -19.31 3.74 -17.62
C GLY A 217 -18.10 4.66 -17.70
N HIS A 218 -17.75 5.35 -16.61
CA HIS A 218 -16.57 6.20 -16.58
C HIS A 218 -15.29 5.37 -16.52
N ARG A 219 -14.26 5.84 -17.22
CA ARG A 219 -12.95 5.18 -17.27
C ARG A 219 -12.10 5.63 -16.10
N ILE A 220 -11.58 4.66 -15.35
CA ILE A 220 -10.76 4.88 -14.16
C ILE A 220 -9.29 4.60 -14.49
N ASP A 221 -8.41 5.51 -14.10
CA ASP A 221 -6.97 5.25 -14.09
C ASP A 221 -6.65 4.25 -12.97
N LEU A 222 -6.61 2.97 -13.34
CA LEU A 222 -6.38 1.90 -12.38
C LEU A 222 -4.93 1.92 -11.84
N GLY A 223 -3.96 2.40 -12.63
CA GLY A 223 -2.57 2.53 -12.17
C GLY A 223 -2.46 3.52 -11.01
N GLU A 224 -3.12 4.67 -11.15
CA GLU A 224 -3.24 5.67 -10.09
C GLU A 224 -4.00 5.12 -8.88
N GLN A 225 -5.18 4.52 -9.10
CA GLN A 225 -6.00 3.98 -8.00
C GLN A 225 -5.27 2.93 -7.16
N LEU A 226 -4.55 2.00 -7.79
CA LEU A 226 -3.76 0.99 -7.09
C LEU A 226 -2.60 1.65 -6.32
N SER A 227 -1.91 2.61 -6.93
CA SER A 227 -0.83 3.36 -6.26
C SER A 227 -1.34 4.07 -5.00
N SER A 228 -2.42 4.86 -5.12
CA SER A 228 -3.01 5.60 -4.00
C SER A 228 -3.56 4.66 -2.91
N SER A 229 -4.12 3.52 -3.30
CA SER A 229 -4.61 2.49 -2.35
C SER A 229 -3.46 1.90 -1.53
N HIS A 230 -2.34 1.55 -2.19
CA HIS A 230 -1.13 1.05 -1.50
C HIS A 230 -0.55 2.10 -0.56
N HIS A 231 -0.54 3.36 -0.96
CA HIS A 231 -0.11 4.47 -0.11
C HIS A 231 -1.03 4.63 1.11
N SER A 232 -2.35 4.57 0.91
CA SER A 232 -3.36 4.66 1.96
C SER A 232 -3.27 3.50 2.97
N MET A 233 -3.01 2.26 2.51
CA MET A 233 -2.76 1.13 3.40
C MET A 233 -1.56 1.36 4.33
N ARG A 234 -0.50 2.01 3.83
CA ARG A 234 0.65 2.35 4.67
C ARG A 234 0.32 3.43 5.70
N LEU A 235 -0.50 4.43 5.35
CA LEU A 235 -0.84 5.53 6.24
C LEU A 235 -1.90 5.17 7.29
N ALA A 236 -2.90 4.36 6.92
CA ALA A 236 -4.05 4.05 7.78
C ALA A 236 -3.83 2.82 8.69
N ASP A 237 -3.11 1.79 8.22
CA ASP A 237 -3.06 0.48 8.89
C ASP A 237 -1.71 0.15 9.54
N LEU A 238 -0.73 1.03 9.44
CA LEU A 238 0.60 0.90 10.04
C LEU A 238 0.94 2.19 10.81
N PRO A 239 1.55 2.09 12.00
CA PRO A 239 1.87 3.28 12.79
C PRO A 239 2.82 4.20 12.01
N CYS A 240 2.49 5.48 11.99
CA CYS A 240 3.33 6.52 11.42
C CYS A 240 4.59 6.72 12.27
N SER A 241 5.77 6.82 11.64
CA SER A 241 6.99 7.10 12.39
C SER A 241 6.97 8.56 12.88
N PRO A 242 7.22 8.84 14.18
CA PRO A 242 7.39 10.21 14.67
C PRO A 242 8.68 10.88 14.15
N ALA A 243 9.57 10.15 13.45
CA ALA A 243 10.83 10.69 12.94
C ALA A 243 10.69 11.49 11.63
N LEU A 244 9.55 11.39 10.92
CA LEU A 244 9.30 12.13 9.67
C LEU A 244 8.55 13.46 9.89
N SER A 245 8.13 13.77 11.12
CA SER A 245 7.54 15.06 11.49
C SER A 245 8.56 16.10 11.98
N ALA A 246 9.86 15.79 11.95
CA ALA A 246 10.88 16.79 12.23
C ALA A 246 11.11 17.62 10.95
N PRO A 247 10.89 18.94 10.96
CA PRO A 247 11.38 19.78 9.87
C PRO A 247 12.89 19.59 9.81
N PHE A 248 13.41 19.27 8.62
CA PHE A 248 14.85 19.33 8.37
C PHE A 248 15.33 20.74 8.77
N ALA A 249 16.20 20.80 9.77
CA ALA A 249 16.94 22.00 10.16
C ALA A 249 18.23 22.09 9.32
#